data_AF-A0A3A5UUJ7-F1
#
_entry.id   AF-A0A3A5UUJ7-F1
#
_cell.length_a   1.000
_cell.length_b   1.000
_cell.length_c   1.000
_cell.angle_alpha   90.00
_cell.angle_beta   90.00
_cell.angle_gamma   90.00
#
_symmetry.space_group_name_H-M   'P 1'
#
loop_
_entity.id
_entity.type
_entity.pdbx_description
1 polymer ?
#
loop_
_entity_poly.entity_id
_entity_poly.type
_entity_poly.pdbx_seq_one_letter_code
_entity_poly.pdbx_strand_id
1 'polypeptide(L)'
;MVKSRKQKHHNSRMIHESYHKLDHGIRKLKKEVFIKKYPNFEKSDFDICFSPRALKNLVKTVGSKVPETGAKGFTPVLSLSPEDSEYKIGFDIVEFDKKGSENATGTMYSPDVEWGTERVEHHMDCEEPRIWSGDIHSHPGKYGTPSPDSGDGLGDLGYVKKVFENFPFLKYFLLPIITIEPNKDVVIHPWVIDRERPDFPLIADVKVCRPSLFPVVSLVNIPSSVPTIEELNDALNALSDRFTEMTQQNTTLTKRLIEMQKSFETLVEKIVHLETSHYPSELNANHIENLAENVISQTFSFIYSLTPINPRLGSLDDSTKIIEFTGE
;
A
#
# COMPACT_ATOMS: atom_id res chain seq x y z
N MET A 1 -61.40 24.22 -13.31
CA MET A 1 -60.20 23.38 -13.56
C MET A 1 -59.67 22.88 -12.22
N VAL A 2 -59.83 21.60 -11.92
CA VAL A 2 -59.31 20.97 -10.70
C VAL A 2 -58.40 19.81 -11.13
N LYS A 3 -57.32 19.64 -10.37
CA LYS A 3 -56.35 18.52 -10.32
C LYS A 3 -55.08 18.68 -11.17
N SER A 4 -53.95 18.91 -10.51
CA SER A 4 -53.08 17.79 -10.10
C SER A 4 -51.92 18.30 -9.20
N ARG A 5 -52.10 18.22 -7.88
CA ARG A 5 -51.02 18.26 -6.88
C ARG A 5 -50.96 16.90 -6.18
N LYS A 6 -50.57 15.85 -6.88
CA LYS A 6 -50.26 14.55 -6.27
C LYS A 6 -49.17 13.82 -7.06
N GLN A 7 -47.92 14.27 -6.92
CA GLN A 7 -46.76 13.51 -7.39
C GLN A 7 -45.47 13.96 -6.69
N LYS A 8 -45.46 14.01 -5.36
CA LYS A 8 -44.21 14.20 -4.58
C LYS A 8 -44.04 13.26 -3.38
N HIS A 9 -45.01 12.37 -3.12
CA HIS A 9 -44.99 11.50 -1.92
C HIS A 9 -44.83 10.00 -2.20
N HIS A 10 -44.60 9.58 -3.45
CA HIS A 10 -44.46 8.14 -3.75
C HIS A 10 -43.02 7.62 -3.78
N ASN A 11 -42.01 8.47 -4.02
CA ASN A 11 -40.62 7.99 -4.08
C ASN A 11 -39.88 7.91 -2.73
N SER A 12 -40.36 8.55 -1.65
CA SER A 12 -39.66 8.43 -0.36
C SER A 12 -39.97 7.11 0.37
N ARG A 13 -41.09 6.44 0.05
CA ARG A 13 -41.52 5.23 0.76
C ARG A 13 -40.78 3.96 0.34
N MET A 14 -40.41 3.82 -0.94
CA MET A 14 -39.63 2.67 -1.44
C MET A 14 -38.14 2.69 -1.03
N ILE A 15 -37.60 3.85 -0.66
CA ILE A 15 -36.21 3.96 -0.19
C ILE A 15 -36.07 3.39 1.24
N HIS A 16 -37.16 3.24 2.01
CA HIS A 16 -37.06 2.81 3.42
C HIS A 16 -36.88 1.31 3.67
N GLU A 17 -37.15 0.43 2.70
CA GLU A 17 -37.04 -1.02 2.95
C GLU A 17 -35.59 -1.53 2.90
N SER A 18 -34.75 -0.93 2.05
CA SER A 18 -33.37 -1.38 1.83
C SER A 18 -32.32 -0.62 2.63
N TYR A 19 -32.73 0.34 3.47
CA TYR A 19 -31.84 1.15 4.30
C TYR A 19 -32.36 1.25 5.73
N HIS A 20 -31.46 1.36 6.70
CA HIS A 20 -31.77 1.68 8.08
C HIS A 20 -31.16 3.04 8.44
N LYS A 21 -31.94 3.95 9.04
CA LYS A 21 -31.38 5.21 9.55
C LYS A 21 -30.57 4.92 10.81
N LEU A 22 -29.30 5.28 10.82
CA LEU A 22 -28.43 5.12 11.99
C LEU A 22 -28.83 6.12 13.07
N ASP A 23 -29.20 5.62 14.25
CA ASP A 23 -29.35 6.45 15.43
C ASP A 23 -27.97 6.77 16.02
N HIS A 24 -27.47 7.96 15.73
CA HIS A 24 -26.13 8.38 16.16
C HIS A 24 -26.14 9.27 17.40
N GLY A 25 -27.25 9.91 17.77
CA GLY A 25 -27.32 10.85 18.92
C GLY A 25 -26.39 12.09 18.86
N ILE A 26 -25.57 12.25 17.82
CA ILE A 26 -24.59 13.33 17.66
C ILE A 26 -25.28 14.66 17.29
N ARG A 27 -25.58 15.51 18.28
CA ARG A 27 -26.27 16.81 18.08
C ARG A 27 -25.65 17.73 17.02
N LYS A 28 -24.32 17.69 16.84
CA LYS A 28 -23.60 18.56 15.88
C LYS A 28 -23.56 17.98 14.45
N LEU A 29 -23.95 16.72 14.26
CA LEU A 29 -24.00 16.09 12.94
C LEU A 29 -25.41 16.29 12.37
N LYS A 30 -25.57 17.25 11.47
CA LYS A 30 -26.88 17.58 10.86
C LYS A 30 -27.27 16.64 9.72
N LYS A 31 -26.30 15.94 9.13
CA LYS A 31 -26.56 14.99 8.04
C LYS A 31 -27.16 13.72 8.60
N GLU A 32 -28.16 13.19 7.91
CA GLU A 32 -28.64 11.85 8.18
C GLU A 32 -27.62 10.84 7.65
N VAL A 33 -27.45 9.75 8.40
CA VAL A 33 -26.59 8.63 8.03
C VAL A 33 -27.48 7.41 7.94
N PHE A 34 -27.37 6.70 6.83
CA PHE A 34 -28.10 5.48 6.55
C PHE A 34 -27.14 4.30 6.43
N ILE A 35 -27.65 3.11 6.71
CA ILE A 35 -26.94 1.84 6.59
C ILE A 35 -27.66 1.03 5.54
N LYS A 36 -26.93 0.57 4.52
CA LYS A 36 -27.50 -0.29 3.49
C LYS A 36 -27.73 -1.70 4.03
N LYS A 37 -28.89 -2.27 3.76
CA LYS A 37 -29.20 -3.67 4.06
C LYS A 37 -28.89 -4.58 2.87
N TYR A 38 -28.38 -5.76 3.18
CA TYR A 38 -28.00 -6.78 2.23
C TYR A 38 -28.52 -8.15 2.72
N PRO A 39 -29.83 -8.44 2.57
CA PRO A 39 -30.46 -9.60 3.19
C PRO A 39 -29.96 -10.96 2.65
N ASN A 40 -29.30 -10.96 1.49
CA ASN A 40 -28.80 -12.16 0.83
C ASN A 40 -27.31 -12.44 1.14
N PHE A 41 -26.67 -11.62 1.97
CA PHE A 41 -25.28 -11.82 2.38
C PHE A 41 -25.22 -12.41 3.78
N GLU A 42 -24.19 -13.20 4.03
CA GLU A 42 -23.91 -13.75 5.35
C GLU A 42 -23.63 -12.62 6.35
N LYS A 43 -24.16 -12.75 7.56
CA LYS A 43 -23.95 -11.76 8.62
C LYS A 43 -22.66 -12.04 9.38
N SER A 44 -21.98 -10.98 9.77
CA SER A 44 -20.93 -11.03 10.78
C SER A 44 -21.54 -11.35 12.15
N ASP A 45 -20.78 -12.04 13.01
CA ASP A 45 -21.15 -12.33 14.40
C ASP A 45 -21.08 -11.09 15.31
N PHE A 46 -20.61 -9.97 14.79
CA PHE A 46 -20.47 -8.71 15.52
C PHE A 46 -20.82 -7.49 14.67
N ASP A 47 -21.12 -6.39 15.35
CA ASP A 47 -21.47 -5.10 14.74
C ASP A 47 -20.23 -4.24 14.45
N ILE A 48 -20.30 -3.37 13.44
CA ILE A 48 -19.31 -2.30 13.29
C ILE A 48 -19.69 -1.13 14.21
N CYS A 49 -18.87 -0.89 15.23
CA CYS A 49 -19.00 0.26 16.11
C CYS A 49 -18.15 1.44 15.61
N PHE A 50 -18.75 2.61 15.47
CA PHE A 50 -18.03 3.88 15.35
C PHE A 50 -18.13 4.65 16.66
N SER A 51 -17.03 5.23 17.14
CA SER A 51 -17.12 6.29 18.14
C SER A 51 -17.83 7.52 17.54
N PRO A 52 -18.46 8.37 18.36
CA PRO A 52 -19.03 9.63 17.86
C PRO A 52 -18.01 10.50 17.12
N ARG A 53 -16.73 10.45 17.52
CA ARG A 53 -15.64 11.18 16.88
C ARG A 53 -15.33 10.58 15.50
N ALA A 54 -15.14 9.27 15.42
CA ALA A 54 -14.90 8.55 14.18
C ALA A 54 -16.00 8.80 13.15
N LEU A 55 -17.28 8.62 13.53
CA LEU A 55 -18.40 8.85 12.63
C LEU A 55 -18.47 10.30 12.11
N LYS A 56 -18.20 11.28 12.98
CA LYS A 56 -18.18 12.68 12.58
C LYS A 56 -17.06 12.97 11.57
N ASN A 57 -15.88 12.41 11.77
CA ASN A 57 -14.76 12.56 10.84
C ASN A 57 -15.07 11.88 9.50
N LEU A 58 -15.59 10.65 9.53
CA LEU A 58 -16.03 9.91 8.35
C LEU A 58 -16.98 10.75 7.49
N VAL A 59 -18.09 11.20 8.05
CA VAL A 59 -19.14 11.96 7.33
C VAL A 59 -18.64 13.31 6.78
N LYS A 60 -17.58 13.87 7.38
CA LYS A 60 -16.97 15.13 6.93
C LYS A 60 -16.02 14.92 5.75
N THR A 61 -15.43 13.73 5.62
CA THR A 61 -14.24 13.53 4.79
C THR A 61 -14.48 12.53 3.66
N VAL A 62 -14.81 11.27 3.97
CA VAL A 62 -14.98 10.21 2.98
C VAL A 62 -16.26 10.42 2.18
N GLY A 63 -16.16 10.34 0.85
CA GLY A 63 -17.21 10.63 -0.11
C GLY A 63 -17.52 12.13 -0.28
N SER A 64 -16.75 13.03 0.36
CA SER A 64 -17.00 14.47 0.26
C SER A 64 -16.55 15.08 -1.08
N LYS A 65 -15.73 14.36 -1.85
CA LYS A 65 -15.18 14.75 -3.15
C LYS A 65 -15.17 13.55 -4.10
N VAL A 66 -15.15 13.83 -5.39
CA VAL A 66 -14.91 12.84 -6.46
C VAL A 66 -13.40 12.75 -6.75
N PRO A 67 -12.89 11.64 -7.31
CA PRO A 67 -13.62 10.44 -7.75
C PRO A 67 -13.97 9.47 -6.62
N GLU A 68 -12.95 8.95 -5.94
CA GLU A 68 -13.07 8.17 -4.71
C GLU A 68 -12.16 8.79 -3.65
N THR A 69 -12.47 8.54 -2.39
CA THR A 69 -11.68 9.04 -1.26
C THR A 69 -11.63 7.97 -0.18
N GLY A 70 -10.57 7.95 0.62
CA GLY A 70 -10.34 6.92 1.61
C GLY A 70 -9.83 7.43 2.95
N ALA A 71 -9.86 6.55 3.94
CA ALA A 71 -9.44 6.80 5.29
C ALA A 71 -9.00 5.50 5.98
N LYS A 72 -8.09 5.62 6.93
CA LYS A 72 -7.72 4.53 7.84
C LYS A 72 -8.52 4.61 9.13
N GLY A 73 -8.89 3.46 9.66
CA GLY A 73 -9.66 3.35 10.87
C GLY A 73 -8.96 2.53 11.95
N PHE A 74 -9.00 3.03 13.18
CA PHE A 74 -8.23 2.49 14.30
C PHE A 74 -9.14 2.17 15.49
N THR A 75 -8.92 1.00 16.09
CA THR A 75 -9.55 0.55 17.35
C THR A 75 -8.60 0.80 18.52
N PRO A 76 -9.08 1.18 19.72
CA PRO A 76 -8.20 1.41 20.84
C PRO A 76 -7.79 0.13 21.53
N VAL A 77 -6.55 0.11 22.01
CA VAL A 77 -6.04 -0.90 22.93
C VAL A 77 -6.42 -0.47 24.35
N LEU A 78 -7.40 -1.13 24.95
CA LEU A 78 -7.92 -0.74 26.27
C LEU A 78 -7.14 -1.36 27.44
N SER A 79 -6.31 -2.36 27.17
CA SER A 79 -5.41 -2.96 28.15
C SER A 79 -4.12 -3.35 27.44
N LEU A 80 -2.98 -3.01 28.06
CA LEU A 80 -1.65 -3.44 27.64
C LEU A 80 -1.24 -4.78 28.24
N SER A 81 -2.03 -5.30 29.20
CA SER A 81 -1.83 -6.63 29.77
C SER A 81 -2.33 -7.68 28.76
N PRO A 82 -1.46 -8.53 28.19
CA PRO A 82 -1.87 -9.54 27.22
C PRO A 82 -2.87 -10.55 27.78
N GLU A 83 -2.86 -10.74 29.11
CA GLU A 83 -3.74 -11.67 29.82
C GLU A 83 -5.15 -11.10 30.04
N ASP A 84 -5.30 -9.77 29.99
CA ASP A 84 -6.57 -9.06 30.23
C ASP A 84 -7.09 -8.31 28.98
N SER A 85 -6.36 -8.34 27.87
CA SER A 85 -6.70 -7.56 26.67
C SER A 85 -7.66 -8.33 25.76
N GLU A 86 -8.95 -8.17 25.98
CA GLU A 86 -9.96 -8.47 24.96
C GLU A 86 -9.71 -7.58 23.72
N TYR A 87 -9.44 -8.20 22.57
CA TYR A 87 -9.32 -7.44 21.33
C TYR A 87 -10.70 -6.93 20.91
N LYS A 88 -10.90 -5.63 21.05
CA LYS A 88 -12.11 -4.95 20.63
C LYS A 88 -11.96 -4.44 19.22
N ILE A 89 -12.99 -4.62 18.39
CA ILE A 89 -12.97 -4.21 16.98
C ILE A 89 -13.98 -3.10 16.71
N GLY A 90 -13.55 -2.07 15.99
CA GLY A 90 -14.36 -0.90 15.65
C GLY A 90 -13.49 0.29 15.27
N PHE A 91 -14.12 1.45 15.12
CA PHE A 91 -13.43 2.69 14.75
C PHE A 91 -13.58 3.73 15.86
N ASP A 92 -12.54 3.90 16.67
CA ASP A 92 -12.44 5.02 17.62
C ASP A 92 -11.95 6.30 16.91
N ILE A 93 -10.99 6.13 16.00
CA ILE A 93 -10.46 7.19 15.15
C ILE A 93 -10.60 6.78 13.69
N VAL A 94 -11.00 7.75 12.86
CA VAL A 94 -10.94 7.69 11.40
C VAL A 94 -10.10 8.86 10.93
N GLU A 95 -9.05 8.55 10.17
CA GLU A 95 -8.10 9.51 9.63
C GLU A 95 -8.12 9.51 8.11
N PHE A 96 -8.34 10.69 7.54
CA PHE A 96 -8.52 10.84 6.10
C PHE A 96 -7.19 10.73 5.35
N ASP A 97 -7.14 9.83 4.37
CA ASP A 97 -6.01 9.74 3.46
C ASP A 97 -6.14 10.82 2.39
N LYS A 98 -5.58 11.99 2.67
CA LYS A 98 -5.67 13.12 1.75
C LYS A 98 -4.95 12.83 0.44
N LYS A 99 -3.71 12.33 0.50
CA LYS A 99 -2.85 12.16 -0.69
C LYS A 99 -3.34 11.00 -1.55
N GLY A 100 -3.73 9.88 -0.95
CA GLY A 100 -4.33 8.78 -1.71
C GLY A 100 -5.68 9.15 -2.32
N SER A 101 -6.48 9.97 -1.64
CA SER A 101 -7.73 10.50 -2.20
C SER A 101 -7.49 11.48 -3.36
N GLU A 102 -6.41 12.27 -3.32
CA GLU A 102 -6.02 13.17 -4.42
C GLU A 102 -5.46 12.40 -5.62
N ASN A 103 -4.83 11.25 -5.38
CA ASN A 103 -4.29 10.34 -6.41
C ASN A 103 -5.31 9.31 -6.92
N ALA A 104 -6.54 9.35 -6.42
CA ALA A 104 -7.60 8.44 -6.85
C ALA A 104 -7.94 8.69 -8.33
N THR A 105 -8.22 7.61 -9.05
CA THR A 105 -8.70 7.66 -10.43
C THR A 105 -10.23 7.55 -10.46
N GLY A 106 -10.84 7.78 -11.62
CA GLY A 106 -12.32 7.74 -11.78
C GLY A 106 -12.99 6.45 -11.33
N THR A 107 -12.22 5.36 -11.19
CA THR A 107 -12.72 4.01 -10.91
C THR A 107 -12.02 3.33 -9.73
N MET A 108 -11.07 4.00 -9.06
CA MET A 108 -10.27 3.37 -8.00
C MET A 108 -9.67 4.42 -7.07
N TYR A 109 -9.95 4.29 -5.77
CA TYR A 109 -9.14 4.90 -4.72
C TYR A 109 -7.72 4.33 -4.72
N SER A 110 -6.71 5.19 -4.53
CA SER A 110 -5.30 4.83 -4.53
C SER A 110 -4.69 5.11 -3.15
N PRO A 111 -4.70 4.17 -2.19
CA PRO A 111 -4.17 4.41 -0.84
C PRO A 111 -2.72 4.91 -0.84
N ASP A 112 -2.41 5.94 -0.05
CA ASP A 112 -1.03 6.36 0.20
C ASP A 112 -0.37 5.39 1.20
N VAL A 113 0.46 4.49 0.67
CA VAL A 113 1.11 3.42 1.44
C VAL A 113 2.12 3.97 2.47
N GLU A 114 2.88 4.99 2.10
CA GLU A 114 3.89 5.60 2.99
C GLU A 114 3.19 6.24 4.18
N TRP A 115 2.24 7.15 3.89
CA TRP A 115 1.43 7.78 4.93
C TRP A 115 0.69 6.74 5.76
N GLY A 116 0.09 5.73 5.11
CA GLY A 116 -0.65 4.68 5.77
C GLY A 116 0.19 3.92 6.79
N THR A 117 1.42 3.57 6.43
CA THR A 117 2.39 2.88 7.30
C THR A 117 2.80 3.77 8.47
N GLU A 118 3.16 5.03 8.21
CA GLU A 118 3.49 6.00 9.26
C GLU A 118 2.34 6.17 10.29
N ARG A 119 1.09 6.14 9.84
CA ARG A 119 -0.07 6.25 10.75
C ARG A 119 -0.27 4.99 11.59
N VAL A 120 -0.05 3.81 11.03
CA VAL A 120 -0.11 2.55 11.78
C VAL A 120 0.95 2.56 12.89
N GLU A 121 2.19 2.88 12.57
CA GLU A 121 3.30 2.96 13.53
C GLU A 121 3.02 4.02 14.61
N HIS A 122 2.63 5.23 14.21
CA HIS A 122 2.30 6.30 15.14
C HIS A 122 1.23 5.90 16.17
N HIS A 123 0.18 5.21 15.74
CA HIS A 123 -0.90 4.79 16.62
C HIS A 123 -0.49 3.62 17.53
N MET A 124 0.48 2.79 17.13
CA MET A 124 1.03 1.75 17.98
C MET A 124 1.98 2.31 19.05
N ASP A 125 2.72 3.37 18.74
CA ASP A 125 3.78 3.89 19.62
C ASP A 125 3.32 5.03 20.56
N CYS A 126 2.09 5.50 20.42
CA CYS A 126 1.57 6.58 21.27
C CYS A 126 1.12 6.11 22.67
N GLU A 127 0.95 7.07 23.61
CA GLU A 127 0.51 6.77 25.00
C GLU A 127 -0.82 6.02 25.09
N GLU A 128 -1.73 6.26 24.14
CA GLU A 128 -3.00 5.56 24.01
C GLU A 128 -2.99 4.72 22.73
N PRO A 129 -2.40 3.52 22.74
CA PRO A 129 -2.17 2.79 21.52
C PRO A 129 -3.45 2.34 20.85
N ARG A 130 -3.41 2.27 19.51
CA ARG A 130 -4.55 1.88 18.67
C ARG A 130 -4.08 0.95 17.57
N ILE A 131 -4.88 -0.08 17.29
CA ILE A 131 -4.62 -1.07 16.25
C ILE A 131 -5.40 -0.68 15.00
N TRP A 132 -4.74 -0.77 13.85
CA TRP A 132 -5.41 -0.62 12.56
C TRP A 132 -6.42 -1.75 12.35
N SER A 133 -7.70 -1.38 12.21
CA SER A 133 -8.82 -2.33 12.19
C SER A 133 -9.49 -2.46 10.83
N GLY A 134 -9.15 -1.56 9.91
CA GLY A 134 -9.87 -1.44 8.66
C GLY A 134 -9.60 -0.14 7.93
N ASP A 135 -9.99 -0.12 6.67
CA ASP A 135 -10.01 1.06 5.83
C ASP A 135 -11.45 1.37 5.42
N ILE A 136 -11.70 2.64 5.12
CA ILE A 136 -13.02 3.13 4.74
C ILE A 136 -12.84 3.97 3.48
N HIS A 137 -13.53 3.62 2.40
CA HIS A 137 -13.48 4.40 1.17
C HIS A 137 -14.86 4.67 0.61
N SER A 138 -14.94 5.60 -0.34
CA SER A 138 -16.18 5.96 -1.01
C SER A 138 -16.21 5.46 -2.44
N HIS A 139 -17.36 4.96 -2.88
CA HIS A 139 -17.64 4.74 -4.30
C HIS A 139 -18.51 5.88 -4.88
N PRO A 140 -18.26 6.31 -6.13
CA PRO A 140 -19.17 7.21 -6.81
C PRO A 140 -20.50 6.50 -7.15
N GLY A 141 -21.62 7.15 -6.91
CA GLY A 141 -22.95 6.62 -7.22
C GLY A 141 -23.57 5.81 -6.08
N LYS A 142 -24.23 4.69 -6.40
CA LYS A 142 -25.02 3.88 -5.44
C LYS A 142 -24.48 2.46 -5.21
N TYR A 143 -23.39 2.10 -5.89
CA TYR A 143 -22.79 0.78 -5.78
C TYR A 143 -21.82 0.78 -4.61
N GLY A 144 -22.17 0.10 -3.52
CA GLY A 144 -21.31 0.00 -2.34
C GLY A 144 -20.99 -1.45 -1.99
N THR A 145 -20.78 -2.31 -2.98
CA THR A 145 -20.26 -3.67 -2.80
C THR A 145 -18.76 -3.65 -3.11
N PRO A 146 -17.91 -4.36 -2.35
CA PRO A 146 -16.48 -4.41 -2.63
C PRO A 146 -16.23 -4.98 -4.02
N SER A 147 -15.34 -4.35 -4.76
CA SER A 147 -14.86 -4.84 -6.04
C SER A 147 -14.03 -6.13 -5.85
N PRO A 148 -14.18 -7.11 -6.75
CA PRO A 148 -13.46 -8.37 -6.64
C PRO A 148 -11.95 -8.16 -6.82
N ASP A 149 -11.19 -9.14 -6.33
CA ASP A 149 -9.76 -9.24 -6.60
C ASP A 149 -9.50 -9.42 -8.10
N SER A 150 -8.66 -8.55 -8.66
CA SER A 150 -8.25 -8.62 -10.07
C SER A 150 -6.75 -8.91 -10.25
N GLY A 151 -6.08 -9.38 -9.19
CA GLY A 151 -4.66 -9.72 -9.17
C GLY A 151 -3.78 -8.59 -8.64
N ASP A 152 -2.59 -8.92 -8.15
CA ASP A 152 -1.57 -7.98 -7.66
C ASP A 152 -2.06 -6.95 -6.62
N GLY A 153 -3.07 -7.31 -5.82
CA GLY A 153 -3.65 -6.40 -4.82
C GLY A 153 -4.62 -5.38 -5.39
N LEU A 154 -5.05 -5.52 -6.65
CA LEU A 154 -6.02 -4.65 -7.29
C LEU A 154 -7.46 -5.06 -6.96
N GLY A 155 -8.32 -4.05 -6.84
CA GLY A 155 -9.69 -4.19 -6.33
C GLY A 155 -9.72 -4.24 -4.80
N ASP A 156 -10.90 -4.03 -4.24
CA ASP A 156 -11.09 -3.92 -2.80
C ASP A 156 -10.69 -5.21 -2.08
N LEU A 157 -11.12 -6.36 -2.59
CA LEU A 157 -10.79 -7.66 -2.00
C LEU A 157 -9.34 -8.06 -2.26
N GLY A 158 -8.77 -7.68 -3.41
CA GLY A 158 -7.33 -7.88 -3.69
C GLY A 158 -6.46 -7.10 -2.71
N TYR A 159 -6.81 -5.84 -2.44
CA TYR A 159 -6.16 -5.00 -1.45
C TYR A 159 -6.21 -5.63 -0.05
N VAL A 160 -7.40 -6.05 0.40
CA VAL A 160 -7.55 -6.66 1.73
C VAL A 160 -6.76 -7.97 1.86
N LYS A 161 -6.64 -8.78 0.80
CA LYS A 161 -5.75 -9.95 0.80
C LYS A 161 -4.29 -9.56 1.04
N LYS A 162 -3.80 -8.52 0.38
CA LYS A 162 -2.45 -7.98 0.62
C LYS A 162 -2.29 -7.47 2.05
N VAL A 163 -3.31 -6.84 2.62
CA VAL A 163 -3.29 -6.46 4.04
C VAL A 163 -3.14 -7.68 4.92
N PHE A 164 -3.92 -8.74 4.70
CA PHE A 164 -3.78 -9.98 5.49
C PHE A 164 -2.42 -10.65 5.32
N GLU A 165 -1.80 -10.63 4.14
CA GLU A 165 -0.44 -11.13 3.93
C GLU A 165 0.59 -10.37 4.78
N ASN A 166 0.48 -9.03 4.85
CA ASN A 166 1.43 -8.19 5.57
C ASN A 166 1.13 -8.08 7.09
N PHE A 167 -0.11 -8.31 7.50
CA PHE A 167 -0.58 -8.21 8.88
C PHE A 167 -1.22 -9.55 9.32
N PRO A 168 -0.40 -10.59 9.59
CA PRO A 168 -0.89 -11.95 9.83
C PRO A 168 -1.74 -12.10 11.10
N PHE A 169 -1.64 -11.15 12.03
CA PHE A 169 -2.41 -11.15 13.28
C PHE A 169 -3.87 -10.68 13.11
N LEU A 170 -4.21 -10.03 11.99
CA LEU A 170 -5.57 -9.57 11.74
C LEU A 170 -6.47 -10.75 11.35
N LYS A 171 -7.49 -11.02 12.17
CA LYS A 171 -8.56 -11.99 11.85
C LYS A 171 -9.61 -11.39 10.92
N TYR A 172 -10.01 -10.16 11.22
CA TYR A 172 -11.03 -9.43 10.48
C TYR A 172 -10.47 -8.10 10.01
N PHE A 173 -10.93 -7.65 8.85
CA PHE A 173 -10.67 -6.31 8.33
C PHE A 173 -12.01 -5.62 8.06
N LEU A 174 -12.24 -4.49 8.72
CA LEU A 174 -13.44 -3.70 8.49
C LEU A 174 -13.26 -2.91 7.19
N LEU A 175 -14.17 -3.08 6.24
CA LEU A 175 -14.15 -2.37 4.97
C LEU A 175 -15.48 -1.64 4.67
N PRO A 176 -15.92 -0.68 5.51
CA PRO A 176 -17.10 0.10 5.18
C PRO A 176 -16.90 0.85 3.87
N ILE A 177 -17.87 0.75 2.97
CA ILE A 177 -17.91 1.55 1.74
C ILE A 177 -18.95 2.65 1.91
N ILE A 178 -18.61 3.87 1.50
CA ILE A 178 -19.47 5.04 1.61
C ILE A 178 -20.02 5.41 0.24
N THR A 179 -21.33 5.55 0.13
CA THR A 179 -21.96 6.18 -1.03
C THR A 179 -22.73 7.43 -0.61
N ILE A 180 -22.85 8.39 -1.53
CA ILE A 180 -23.59 9.62 -1.32
C ILE A 180 -24.82 9.60 -2.22
N GLU A 181 -26.01 9.57 -1.61
CA GLU A 181 -27.27 9.60 -2.34
C GLU A 181 -27.51 10.99 -2.97
N PRO A 182 -28.37 11.13 -3.99
CA PRO A 182 -28.61 12.42 -4.66
C PRO A 182 -29.06 13.56 -3.75
N ASN A 183 -29.68 13.24 -2.61
CA ASN A 183 -30.08 14.20 -1.58
C ASN A 183 -28.94 14.57 -0.59
N LYS A 184 -27.72 14.10 -0.86
CA LYS A 184 -26.49 14.29 -0.06
C LYS A 184 -26.47 13.54 1.28
N ASP A 185 -27.36 12.57 1.44
CA ASP A 185 -27.32 11.67 2.59
C ASP A 185 -26.16 10.69 2.46
N VAL A 186 -25.55 10.36 3.59
CA VAL A 186 -24.42 9.42 3.64
C VAL A 186 -24.97 8.03 3.87
N VAL A 187 -24.57 7.08 3.02
CA VAL A 187 -24.90 5.68 3.16
C VAL A 187 -23.63 4.90 3.48
N ILE A 188 -23.66 4.14 4.57
CA ILE A 188 -22.62 3.19 4.95
C ILE A 188 -23.03 1.80 4.47
N HIS A 189 -22.13 1.15 3.74
CA HIS A 189 -22.21 -0.25 3.35
C HIS A 189 -21.23 -1.04 4.23
N PRO A 190 -21.72 -1.81 5.22
CA PRO A 190 -20.90 -2.23 6.36
C PRO A 190 -20.25 -3.60 6.17
N TRP A 191 -19.21 -3.65 5.34
CA TRP A 191 -18.52 -4.90 5.07
C TRP A 191 -17.48 -5.25 6.13
N VAL A 192 -17.43 -6.54 6.45
CA VAL A 192 -16.39 -7.17 7.26
C VAL A 192 -15.77 -8.27 6.41
N ILE A 193 -14.46 -8.25 6.26
CA ILE A 193 -13.73 -9.29 5.55
C ILE A 193 -13.08 -10.22 6.58
N ASP A 194 -13.37 -11.52 6.47
CA ASP A 194 -12.76 -12.58 7.28
C ASP A 194 -11.49 -13.08 6.59
N ARG A 195 -10.38 -13.14 7.32
CA ARG A 195 -9.11 -13.67 6.83
C ARG A 195 -9.24 -15.08 6.27
N GLU A 196 -10.09 -15.92 6.87
CA GLU A 196 -10.25 -17.32 6.43
C GLU A 196 -11.02 -17.42 5.11
N ARG A 197 -11.82 -16.39 4.77
CA ARG A 197 -12.68 -16.35 3.58
C ARG A 197 -12.69 -14.95 2.95
N PRO A 198 -11.54 -14.42 2.48
CA PRO A 198 -11.44 -13.01 2.06
C PRO A 198 -12.26 -12.69 0.80
N ASP A 199 -12.61 -13.71 0.02
CA ASP A 199 -13.47 -13.59 -1.17
C ASP A 199 -14.98 -13.56 -0.85
N PHE A 200 -15.36 -13.74 0.43
CA PHE A 200 -16.75 -13.79 0.88
C PHE A 200 -17.03 -12.72 1.94
N PRO A 201 -17.29 -11.46 1.53
CA PRO A 201 -17.57 -10.37 2.45
C PRO A 201 -18.81 -10.64 3.32
N LEU A 202 -18.67 -10.41 4.62
CA LEU A 202 -19.74 -10.48 5.60
C LEU A 202 -20.37 -9.09 5.78
N ILE A 203 -21.64 -9.05 6.18
CA ILE A 203 -22.36 -7.82 6.50
C ILE A 203 -22.56 -7.70 8.01
N ALA A 204 -22.18 -6.55 8.57
CA ALA A 204 -22.42 -6.22 9.97
C ALA A 204 -23.54 -5.18 10.12
N ASP A 205 -24.24 -5.19 11.25
CA ASP A 205 -25.03 -4.02 11.65
C ASP A 205 -24.06 -2.89 12.09
N VAL A 206 -24.49 -1.62 12.06
CA VAL A 206 -23.65 -0.48 12.42
C VAL A 206 -24.23 0.25 13.63
N LYS A 207 -23.37 0.57 14.59
CA LYS A 207 -23.75 1.26 15.83
C LYS A 207 -22.81 2.43 16.12
N VAL A 208 -23.31 3.40 16.88
CA VAL A 208 -22.46 4.42 17.52
C VAL A 208 -22.23 3.99 18.96
N CYS A 209 -20.97 3.70 19.29
CA CYS A 209 -20.59 3.07 20.55
C CYS A 209 -19.53 3.90 21.27
N ARG A 210 -19.47 3.79 22.60
CA ARG A 210 -18.24 4.18 23.32
C ARG A 210 -17.17 3.11 23.07
N PRO A 211 -15.88 3.46 22.98
CA PRO A 211 -14.82 2.47 22.74
C PRO A 211 -14.83 1.27 23.69
N SER A 212 -15.14 1.48 24.97
CA SER A 212 -15.27 0.40 25.95
C SER A 212 -16.37 -0.62 25.64
N LEU A 213 -17.34 -0.25 24.80
CA LEU A 213 -18.47 -1.08 24.36
C LEU A 213 -18.27 -1.65 22.96
N PHE A 214 -17.10 -1.47 22.35
CA PHE A 214 -16.80 -2.13 21.08
C PHE A 214 -16.86 -3.65 21.26
N PRO A 215 -17.35 -4.39 20.25
CA PRO A 215 -17.45 -5.83 20.30
C PRO A 215 -16.07 -6.45 20.46
N VAL A 216 -16.03 -7.53 21.23
CA VAL A 216 -14.84 -8.35 21.43
C VAL A 216 -14.80 -9.40 20.34
N VAL A 217 -13.66 -9.54 19.68
CA VAL A 217 -13.44 -10.62 18.72
C VAL A 217 -12.18 -11.38 19.11
N SER A 218 -12.24 -12.70 18.99
CA SER A 218 -11.07 -13.53 19.20
C SER A 218 -10.01 -13.16 18.16
N LEU A 219 -8.79 -12.90 18.63
CA LEU A 219 -7.65 -12.84 17.73
C LEU A 219 -7.48 -14.19 17.04
N VAL A 220 -6.83 -14.20 15.87
CA VAL A 220 -6.38 -15.46 15.29
C VAL A 220 -5.51 -16.13 16.36
N ASN A 221 -5.77 -17.41 16.65
CA ASN A 221 -4.75 -18.26 17.24
C ASN A 221 -3.66 -18.35 16.17
N ILE A 222 -2.78 -17.35 16.11
CA ILE A 222 -1.52 -17.50 15.40
C ILE A 222 -0.93 -18.70 16.11
N PRO A 223 -0.70 -19.84 15.41
CA PRO A 223 0.03 -20.92 16.02
C PRO A 223 1.23 -20.27 16.68
N SER A 224 1.40 -20.49 17.97
CA SER A 224 2.56 -20.02 18.72
C SER A 224 3.83 -20.73 18.26
N SER A 225 3.98 -20.98 16.96
CA SER A 225 5.27 -20.95 16.29
C SER A 225 5.76 -19.51 16.34
N VAL A 226 6.05 -19.04 17.56
CA VAL A 226 7.25 -18.23 17.75
C VAL A 226 8.31 -19.02 17.00
N PRO A 227 8.90 -18.47 15.92
CA PRO A 227 9.94 -19.18 15.21
C PRO A 227 10.94 -19.63 16.27
N THR A 228 11.24 -20.91 16.26
CA THR A 228 12.14 -21.48 17.25
C THR A 228 13.44 -20.66 17.23
N ILE A 229 14.17 -20.64 18.35
CA ILE A 229 15.50 -19.99 18.38
C ILE A 229 16.37 -20.50 17.22
N GLU A 230 16.17 -21.75 16.82
CA GLU A 230 16.82 -22.40 15.69
C GLU A 230 16.42 -21.76 14.34
N GLU A 231 15.14 -21.58 14.06
CA GLU A 231 14.65 -20.89 12.83
C GLU A 231 15.10 -19.42 12.76
N LEU A 232 15.14 -18.72 13.90
CA LEU A 232 15.68 -17.36 13.99
C LEU A 232 17.18 -17.32 13.72
N ASN A 233 17.93 -18.28 14.27
CA ASN A 233 19.37 -18.39 14.03
C ASN A 233 19.67 -18.75 12.57
N ASP A 234 18.88 -19.63 11.96
CA ASP A 234 19.03 -20.00 10.54
C ASP A 234 18.77 -18.80 9.62
N ALA A 235 17.73 -18.01 9.90
CA ALA A 235 17.45 -16.77 9.16
C ALA A 235 18.57 -15.73 9.35
N LEU A 236 19.10 -15.59 10.56
CA LEU A 236 20.21 -14.68 10.87
C LEU A 236 21.51 -15.13 10.17
N ASN A 237 21.80 -16.42 10.15
CA ASN A 237 22.94 -17.00 9.45
C ASN A 237 22.80 -16.80 7.93
N ALA A 238 21.62 -17.05 7.35
CA ALA A 238 21.37 -16.81 5.94
C ALA A 238 21.54 -15.32 5.55
N LEU A 239 21.12 -14.39 6.43
CA LEU A 239 21.38 -12.96 6.24
C LEU A 239 22.87 -12.61 6.34
N SER A 240 23.58 -13.20 7.31
CA SER A 240 25.03 -13.03 7.48
C SER A 240 25.81 -13.55 6.26
N ASP A 241 25.43 -14.71 5.72
CA ASP A 241 26.03 -15.29 4.51
C ASP A 241 25.80 -14.38 3.30
N ARG A 242 24.57 -13.87 3.12
CA ARG A 242 24.27 -12.89 2.06
C ARG A 242 25.07 -11.60 2.23
N PHE A 243 25.25 -11.12 3.46
CA PHE A 243 26.06 -9.93 3.72
C PHE A 243 27.55 -10.17 3.39
N THR A 244 28.05 -11.36 3.71
CA THR A 244 29.43 -11.79 3.38
C THR A 244 29.60 -11.88 1.86
N GLU A 245 28.65 -12.47 1.15
CA GLU A 245 28.64 -12.58 -0.30
C GLU A 245 28.61 -11.18 -0.96
N MET A 246 27.73 -10.28 -0.50
CA MET A 246 27.70 -8.89 -0.98
C MET A 246 29.03 -8.16 -0.72
N THR A 247 29.65 -8.38 0.45
CA THR A 247 30.94 -7.76 0.79
C THR A 247 32.06 -8.26 -0.13
N GLN A 248 32.07 -9.55 -0.45
CA GLN A 248 33.03 -10.15 -1.37
C GLN A 248 32.82 -9.69 -2.82
N GLN A 249 31.57 -9.57 -3.26
CA GLN A 249 31.21 -8.98 -4.55
C GLN A 249 31.67 -7.52 -4.64
N ASN A 250 31.43 -6.72 -3.60
CA ASN A 250 31.83 -5.31 -3.56
C ASN A 250 33.37 -5.14 -3.57
N THR A 251 34.08 -6.00 -2.85
CA THR A 251 35.56 -6.04 -2.88
C THR A 251 36.09 -6.38 -4.28
N THR A 252 35.44 -7.33 -4.97
CA THR A 252 35.81 -7.73 -6.33
C THR A 252 35.57 -6.60 -7.33
N LEU A 253 34.43 -5.91 -7.22
CA LEU A 253 34.11 -4.74 -8.05
C LEU A 253 35.09 -3.59 -7.81
N THR A 254 35.44 -3.33 -6.55
CA THR A 254 36.42 -2.30 -6.19
C THR A 254 37.77 -2.59 -6.84
N LYS A 255 38.24 -3.84 -6.81
CA LYS A 255 39.49 -4.24 -7.49
C LYS A 255 39.43 -4.02 -9.00
N ARG A 256 38.34 -4.43 -9.64
CA ARG A 256 38.13 -4.22 -11.09
C ARG A 256 38.10 -2.74 -11.47
N LEU A 257 37.46 -1.89 -10.65
CA LEU A 257 37.42 -0.45 -10.86
C LEU A 257 38.83 0.16 -10.79
N ILE A 258 39.65 -0.27 -9.82
CA ILE A 258 41.05 0.17 -9.69
C ILE A 258 41.89 -0.25 -10.92
N GLU A 259 41.71 -1.48 -11.42
CA GLU A 259 42.40 -1.97 -12.62
C GLU A 259 42.01 -1.19 -13.89
N MET A 260 40.72 -0.88 -14.02
CA MET A 260 40.20 -0.05 -15.12
C MET A 260 40.76 1.37 -15.05
N GLN A 261 40.81 1.98 -13.85
CA GLN A 261 41.38 3.31 -13.64
C GLN A 261 42.86 3.35 -14.05
N LYS A 262 43.67 2.36 -13.64
CA LYS A 262 45.09 2.26 -14.03
C LYS A 262 45.27 2.12 -15.55
N SER A 263 44.40 1.34 -16.20
CA SER A 263 44.43 1.15 -17.65
C SER A 263 44.08 2.44 -18.38
N PHE A 264 43.12 3.22 -17.87
CA PHE A 264 42.78 4.54 -18.38
C PHE A 264 43.91 5.56 -18.20
N GLU A 265 44.53 5.62 -17.01
CA GLU A 265 45.69 6.49 -16.74
C GLU A 265 46.85 6.20 -17.70
N THR A 266 47.15 4.91 -17.93
CA THR A 266 48.18 4.47 -18.87
C THR A 266 47.88 4.88 -20.32
N LEU A 267 46.60 4.85 -20.72
CA LEU A 267 46.16 5.30 -22.04
C LEU A 267 46.36 6.81 -22.21
N VAL A 268 45.95 7.59 -21.20
CA VAL A 268 46.12 9.06 -21.20
C VAL A 268 47.60 9.44 -21.27
N GLU A 269 48.46 8.82 -20.48
CA GLU A 269 49.92 9.08 -20.51
C GLU A 269 50.52 8.85 -21.90
N LYS A 270 50.10 7.77 -22.59
CA LYS A 270 50.59 7.44 -23.93
C LYS A 270 50.06 8.38 -25.01
N ILE A 271 48.81 8.81 -24.92
CA ILE A 271 48.24 9.82 -25.83
C ILE A 271 49.02 11.13 -25.69
N VAL A 272 49.23 11.60 -24.46
CA VAL A 272 50.00 12.83 -24.18
C VAL A 272 51.45 12.71 -24.67
N HIS A 273 52.09 11.56 -24.50
CA HIS A 273 53.44 11.32 -25.01
C HIS A 273 53.52 11.41 -26.54
N LEU A 274 52.46 10.99 -27.24
CA LEU A 274 52.41 10.99 -28.70
C LEU A 274 52.11 12.37 -29.27
N GLU A 275 51.21 13.14 -28.64
CA GLU A 275 50.95 14.54 -28.99
C GLU A 275 52.19 15.43 -28.83
N THR A 276 53.08 15.08 -27.90
CA THR A 276 54.32 15.82 -27.64
C THR A 276 55.52 15.34 -28.47
N SER A 277 55.40 14.20 -29.16
CA SER A 277 56.45 13.66 -30.03
C SER A 277 56.38 14.24 -31.45
N HIS A 278 57.48 14.78 -31.98
CA HIS A 278 57.50 15.51 -33.26
C HIS A 278 57.30 14.66 -34.53
N TYR A 279 57.20 13.33 -34.43
CA TYR A 279 56.91 12.43 -35.55
C TYR A 279 56.16 11.17 -35.05
N PRO A 280 54.82 11.15 -35.06
CA PRO A 280 54.09 9.93 -34.76
C PRO A 280 54.33 8.90 -35.88
N SER A 281 54.89 7.74 -35.53
CA SER A 281 55.00 6.60 -36.45
C SER A 281 53.66 5.85 -36.50
N GLU A 282 53.30 5.25 -37.64
CA GLU A 282 52.09 4.40 -37.77
C GLU A 282 52.05 3.28 -36.72
N LEU A 283 53.22 2.78 -36.30
CA LEU A 283 53.36 1.77 -35.25
C LEU A 283 52.84 2.25 -33.89
N ASN A 284 52.95 3.56 -33.61
CA ASN A 284 52.46 4.15 -32.37
C ASN A 284 50.93 4.35 -32.39
N ALA A 285 50.35 4.64 -33.55
CA ALA A 285 48.91 4.79 -33.72
C ALA A 285 48.17 3.47 -33.48
N ASN A 286 48.64 2.37 -34.10
CA ASN A 286 48.09 1.03 -33.89
C ASN A 286 48.17 0.59 -32.42
N HIS A 287 49.22 1.00 -31.69
CA HIS A 287 49.37 0.67 -30.27
C HIS A 287 48.39 1.43 -29.37
N ILE A 288 48.05 2.69 -29.69
CA ILE A 288 47.00 3.43 -28.98
C ILE A 288 45.63 2.80 -29.24
N GLU A 289 45.33 2.47 -30.49
CA GLU A 289 44.05 1.88 -30.88
C GLU A 289 43.78 0.58 -30.11
N ASN A 290 44.75 -0.34 -30.09
CA ASN A 290 44.67 -1.56 -29.29
C ASN A 290 44.50 -1.30 -27.79
N LEU A 291 45.08 -0.22 -27.25
CA LEU A 291 44.95 0.12 -25.85
C LEU A 291 43.58 0.75 -25.54
N ALA A 292 43.04 1.56 -26.45
CA ALA A 292 41.71 2.13 -26.37
C ALA A 292 40.64 1.04 -26.45
N GLU A 293 40.76 0.08 -27.36
CA GLU A 293 39.88 -1.09 -27.44
C GLU A 293 39.90 -1.92 -26.15
N ASN A 294 41.07 -2.11 -25.55
CA ASN A 294 41.19 -2.81 -24.27
C ASN A 294 40.49 -2.05 -23.13
N VAL A 295 40.64 -0.73 -23.04
CA VAL A 295 39.95 0.09 -22.02
C VAL A 295 38.43 0.07 -22.23
N ILE A 296 37.97 0.18 -23.47
CA ILE A 296 36.53 0.08 -23.81
C ILE A 296 35.97 -1.29 -23.41
N SER A 297 36.66 -2.37 -23.80
CA SER A 297 36.29 -3.74 -23.46
C SER A 297 36.21 -3.97 -21.94
N GLN A 298 37.21 -3.49 -21.18
CA GLN A 298 37.21 -3.55 -19.72
C GLN A 298 36.05 -2.75 -19.10
N THR A 299 35.73 -1.58 -19.65
CA THR A 299 34.64 -0.72 -19.19
C THR A 299 33.29 -1.41 -19.38
N PHE A 300 33.03 -1.98 -20.57
CA PHE A 300 31.82 -2.75 -20.82
C PHE A 300 31.74 -3.98 -19.92
N SER A 301 32.82 -4.75 -19.79
CA SER A 301 32.89 -5.92 -18.90
C SER A 301 32.58 -5.55 -17.43
N PHE A 302 33.08 -4.40 -16.96
CA PHE A 302 32.76 -3.88 -15.64
C PHE A 302 31.27 -3.52 -15.51
N ILE A 303 30.71 -2.77 -16.46
CA ILE A 303 29.28 -2.40 -16.48
C ILE A 303 28.39 -3.65 -16.47
N TYR A 304 28.68 -4.64 -17.31
CA TYR A 304 27.93 -5.90 -17.34
C TYR A 304 28.04 -6.67 -16.02
N SER A 305 29.18 -6.60 -15.33
CA SER A 305 29.34 -7.22 -14.01
C SER A 305 28.51 -6.57 -12.90
N LEU A 306 27.97 -5.36 -13.12
CA LEU A 306 27.03 -4.69 -12.22
C LEU A 306 25.57 -5.11 -12.44
N THR A 307 25.26 -5.84 -13.52
CA THR A 307 23.90 -6.28 -13.86
C THR A 307 23.21 -7.10 -12.75
N PRO A 308 23.90 -8.01 -12.02
CA PRO A 308 23.28 -8.72 -10.90
C PRO A 308 22.90 -7.80 -9.72
N ILE A 309 23.53 -6.63 -9.61
CA ILE A 309 23.34 -5.66 -8.52
C ILE A 309 22.30 -4.60 -8.91
N ASN A 310 22.25 -4.23 -10.18
CA ASN A 310 21.23 -3.35 -10.73
C ASN A 310 20.87 -3.81 -12.16
N PRO A 311 19.76 -4.56 -12.32
CA PRO A 311 19.35 -5.11 -13.61
C PRO A 311 19.15 -4.07 -14.72
N ARG A 312 18.90 -2.80 -14.36
CA ARG A 312 18.74 -1.68 -15.31
C ARG A 312 20.05 -1.25 -15.96
N LEU A 313 21.22 -1.64 -15.42
CA LEU A 313 22.52 -1.37 -16.04
C LEU A 313 22.85 -2.36 -17.17
N GLY A 314 22.25 -3.55 -17.15
CA GLY A 314 22.41 -4.56 -18.21
C GLY A 314 21.48 -4.37 -19.41
N SER A 315 20.57 -3.39 -19.36
CA SER A 315 19.63 -3.06 -20.44
C SER A 315 20.09 -1.86 -21.29
N LEU A 316 21.40 -1.63 -21.39
CA LEU A 316 21.93 -0.77 -22.46
C LEU A 316 21.53 -1.44 -23.79
N ASP A 317 20.45 -0.94 -24.40
CA ASP A 317 19.89 -1.43 -25.65
C ASP A 317 21.01 -1.69 -26.68
N ASP A 318 20.80 -2.70 -27.52
CA ASP A 318 21.68 -3.12 -28.62
C ASP A 318 22.08 -1.99 -29.59
N SER A 319 21.49 -0.79 -29.46
CA SER A 319 21.90 0.45 -30.15
C SER A 319 23.22 1.04 -29.67
N THR A 320 23.77 0.62 -28.52
CA THR A 320 25.07 1.09 -28.00
C THR A 320 26.25 0.23 -28.46
N LYS A 321 26.01 -0.83 -29.23
CA LYS A 321 27.04 -1.77 -29.72
C LYS A 321 27.84 -1.28 -30.93
N ILE A 322 27.59 -0.09 -31.45
CA ILE A 322 28.36 0.43 -32.59
C ILE A 322 28.66 1.91 -32.33
N ILE A 323 29.74 2.18 -31.60
CA ILE A 323 30.60 3.29 -31.99
C ILE A 323 31.57 2.69 -32.99
N GLU A 324 31.13 2.63 -34.24
CA GLU A 324 32.04 2.51 -35.38
C GLU A 324 32.94 3.75 -35.30
N PHE A 325 34.22 3.55 -35.00
CA PHE A 325 35.24 4.52 -35.31
C PHE A 325 35.39 4.53 -36.84
N THR A 326 34.48 5.21 -37.53
CA THR A 326 34.75 5.64 -38.90
C THR A 326 35.73 6.79 -38.79
N GLY A 327 37.01 6.52 -39.06
CA GLY A 327 38.00 7.56 -39.28
C GLY A 327 37.61 8.39 -40.50
N GLU A 328 37.15 9.61 -40.25
CA GLU A 328 37.27 10.77 -41.15
C GLU A 328 37.77 11.98 -40.34
#